data_AF-A0A3L7NZI3-F1
#
_entry.id   AF-A0A3L7NZI3-F1
#
_cell.length_a   1.000
_cell.length_b   1.000
_cell.length_c   1.000
_cell.angle_alpha   90.00
_cell.angle_beta   90.00
_cell.angle_gamma   90.00
#
_symmetry.space_group_name_H-M   'P 1'
#
loop_
_entity.id
_entity.type
_entity.pdbx_description
1 polymer ?
#
loop_
_entity_poly.entity_id
_entity_poly.type
_entity_poly.pdbx_seq_one_letter_code
_entity_poly.pdbx_strand_id
1 'polypeptide(L)'
;MLIPRPVLLLGTLFGLGALALAAATRQDGFPSPQEQDRATLVRLQVGTSGPELLRLLRSHAGNPAAVAKAGELIQQLSNEDFKLREQASQSLVSLGSPILSLLREHVRDADPEVARRVRDALEAIEESASPAILGTAIRQLATLNPPGTTQALLDLARTNGDPLVLIRVERGLASLAGTGEGRQALLAGLVSDTPRVRWLAGTALIPAEAPRVANLLNDPEHAVRWRVALALARSGAPAGLPAVVNALDLADQASGFELEDWLHEVAGEQGPTPLPWPGDPKGRAVRQQVWRQWLANRPAPAVPKDRTLTVLLDDGIIRMLGPNNQTEWELKEIGFPLDVELMPGGRVLVAEHGANKVTIRSRKNEILWEKEVDMPLAAQRTARGTILITNAGGMVEVDGAGAERRHPAPGQGDDETTIMKSHMLKTGEIGLVTQQINPGGNNIVPGAFFERRDADGRTLGRIPVALATSGGRVDWQANGHVLIPELERNRVVEYDAAGKEVWKTDAEMPVFAMRTPRGTTVYTSRSANGAREVDTTGKTLWSYKTDSRVTRAIRQP
;
A
#
# COMPACT_ATOMS: atom_id res chain seq x y z
N MET A 1 93.05 -8.59 -7.12
CA MET A 1 92.66 -9.72 -6.25
C MET A 1 91.75 -9.13 -5.18
N LEU A 2 90.45 -9.33 -5.35
CA LEU A 2 89.33 -8.66 -4.68
C LEU A 2 88.63 -9.68 -3.76
N ILE A 3 87.83 -9.15 -2.82
CA ILE A 3 86.87 -9.77 -1.86
C ILE A 3 87.33 -9.61 -0.39
N PRO A 4 86.46 -9.25 0.59
CA PRO A 4 85.22 -8.45 0.55
C PRO A 4 85.12 -7.41 1.70
N ARG A 5 84.08 -6.56 1.72
CA ARG A 5 83.51 -5.90 2.93
C ARG A 5 82.14 -5.24 2.61
N PRO A 6 81.29 -4.93 3.62
CA PRO A 6 79.98 -5.57 3.80
C PRO A 6 78.78 -4.67 3.45
N VAL A 7 77.62 -5.31 3.26
CA VAL A 7 76.31 -4.68 3.08
C VAL A 7 75.59 -4.63 4.42
N LEU A 8 75.13 -3.44 4.85
CA LEU A 8 74.05 -3.31 5.82
C LEU A 8 73.34 -1.95 5.71
N LEU A 9 72.04 -2.07 5.41
CA LEU A 9 70.87 -1.20 5.58
C LEU A 9 71.05 0.31 5.85
N LEU A 10 70.41 1.11 4.99
CA LEU A 10 69.58 2.24 5.42
C LEU A 10 68.23 2.19 4.70
N GLY A 11 67.15 2.22 5.49
CA GLY A 11 65.77 2.03 5.04
C GLY A 11 65.18 3.22 4.30
N THR A 12 64.29 2.91 3.37
CA THR A 12 63.33 3.85 2.78
C THR A 12 61.92 3.40 3.14
N LEU A 13 61.25 4.20 3.98
CA LEU A 13 59.81 4.11 4.22
C LEU A 13 59.09 4.59 2.95
N PHE A 14 58.42 3.68 2.24
CA PHE A 14 57.30 4.04 1.36
C PHE A 14 56.01 3.84 2.14
N GLY A 15 55.51 4.92 2.74
CA GLY A 15 54.14 5.00 3.24
C GLY A 15 53.16 5.19 2.08
N LEU A 16 52.73 4.10 1.45
CA LEU A 16 51.56 4.09 0.58
C LEU A 16 50.31 4.09 1.47
N GLY A 17 49.87 5.30 1.84
CA GLY A 17 48.52 5.52 2.35
C GLY A 17 47.53 5.27 1.22
N ALA A 18 46.98 4.07 1.14
CA ALA A 18 45.80 3.78 0.34
C ALA A 18 44.60 4.48 1.01
N LEU A 19 44.37 5.75 0.65
CA LEU A 19 43.05 6.37 0.79
C LEU A 19 42.12 5.56 -0.12
N ALA A 20 41.39 4.62 0.46
CA ALA A 20 40.19 4.06 -0.17
C ALA A 20 39.18 5.21 -0.27
N LEU A 21 39.18 5.90 -1.40
CA LEU A 21 38.04 6.72 -1.82
C LEU A 21 36.89 5.74 -2.05
N ALA A 22 36.12 5.48 -1.00
CA ALA A 22 34.77 4.98 -1.15
C ALA A 22 33.99 6.08 -1.86
N ALA A 23 33.99 6.04 -3.19
CA ALA A 23 33.00 6.73 -3.98
C ALA A 23 31.66 6.06 -3.68
N ALA A 24 31.05 6.45 -2.56
CA ALA A 24 29.62 6.34 -2.40
C ALA A 24 29.03 7.24 -3.48
N THR A 25 28.69 6.66 -4.62
CA THR A 25 27.85 7.31 -5.61
C THR A 25 26.54 7.61 -4.91
N ARG A 26 26.36 8.85 -4.42
CA ARG A 26 25.02 9.38 -4.22
C ARG A 26 24.29 9.19 -5.54
N GLN A 27 23.06 8.68 -5.47
CA GLN A 27 22.13 8.70 -6.60
C GLN A 27 21.66 10.15 -6.86
N ASP A 28 22.60 11.05 -7.14
CA ASP A 28 22.30 12.43 -7.51
C ASP A 28 21.63 12.41 -8.90
N GLY A 29 20.31 12.63 -8.94
CA GLY A 29 19.53 12.69 -10.17
C GLY A 29 18.03 12.43 -10.05
N PHE A 30 17.57 11.76 -8.99
CA PHE A 30 16.14 11.58 -8.74
C PHE A 30 15.61 12.59 -7.71
N PRO A 31 14.46 13.23 -7.97
CA PRO A 31 13.86 14.15 -7.01
C PRO A 31 13.47 13.41 -5.73
N SER A 32 13.69 14.03 -4.57
CA SER A 32 13.17 13.59 -3.27
C SER A 32 11.64 13.46 -3.30
N PRO A 33 11.02 12.68 -2.39
CA PRO A 33 9.55 12.58 -2.32
C PRO A 33 8.84 13.94 -2.26
N GLN A 34 9.43 14.92 -1.58
CA GLN A 34 8.89 16.27 -1.49
C GLN A 34 9.00 17.03 -2.82
N GLU A 35 10.11 16.87 -3.56
CA GLU A 35 10.26 17.44 -4.90
C GLU A 35 9.31 16.78 -5.92
N GLN A 36 9.07 15.47 -5.78
CA GLN A 36 8.09 14.73 -6.59
C GLN A 36 6.65 15.22 -6.33
N ASP A 37 6.27 15.38 -5.07
CA ASP A 37 4.96 15.91 -4.68
C ASP A 37 4.77 17.35 -5.19
N ARG A 38 5.79 18.20 -5.02
CA ARG A 38 5.79 19.57 -5.55
C ARG A 38 5.66 19.59 -7.08
N ALA A 39 6.43 18.78 -7.80
CA ALA A 39 6.37 18.70 -9.26
C ALA A 39 5.00 18.20 -9.74
N THR A 40 4.41 17.24 -9.02
CA THR A 40 3.06 16.72 -9.30
C THR A 40 2.01 17.81 -9.14
N LEU A 41 2.05 18.58 -8.04
CA LEU A 41 1.14 19.70 -7.81
C LEU A 41 1.27 20.78 -8.90
N VAL A 42 2.49 21.15 -9.29
CA VAL A 42 2.73 22.10 -10.40
C VAL A 42 2.12 21.60 -11.71
N ARG A 43 2.34 20.32 -12.05
CA ARG A 43 1.78 19.71 -13.26
C ARG A 43 0.25 19.73 -13.25
N LEU A 44 -0.36 19.56 -12.08
CA LEU A 44 -1.81 19.62 -11.87
C LEU A 44 -2.33 21.07 -11.67
N GLN A 45 -1.47 22.08 -11.92
CA GLN A 45 -1.81 23.50 -11.77
C GLN A 45 -2.30 23.88 -10.36
N VAL A 46 -1.85 23.15 -9.35
CA VAL A 46 -2.16 23.40 -7.93
C VAL A 46 -1.02 24.20 -7.30
N GLY A 47 -1.37 25.23 -6.53
CA GLY A 47 -0.41 26.01 -5.75
C GLY A 47 0.38 25.14 -4.77
N THR A 48 1.67 25.43 -4.60
CA THR A 48 2.60 24.57 -3.82
C THR A 48 3.00 25.17 -2.48
N SER A 49 2.60 26.41 -2.19
CA SER A 49 2.90 27.05 -0.92
C SER A 49 1.99 26.55 0.21
N GLY A 50 2.48 26.63 1.45
CA GLY A 50 1.68 26.26 2.63
C GLY A 50 0.30 26.95 2.68
N PRO A 51 0.21 28.29 2.50
CA PRO A 51 -1.08 28.99 2.48
C PRO A 51 -2.03 28.57 1.36
N GLU A 52 -1.52 28.26 0.16
CA GLU A 52 -2.35 27.80 -0.97
C GLU A 52 -2.90 26.40 -0.72
N LEU A 53 -2.06 25.50 -0.24
CA LEU A 53 -2.46 24.13 0.08
C LEU A 53 -3.45 24.09 1.25
N LEU A 54 -3.27 24.93 2.27
CA LEU A 54 -4.25 25.08 3.35
C LEU A 54 -5.61 25.55 2.82
N ARG A 55 -5.60 26.49 1.87
CA ARG A 55 -6.83 26.98 1.24
C ARG A 55 -7.54 25.87 0.47
N LEU A 56 -6.79 25.07 -0.29
CA LEU A 56 -7.31 23.89 -0.98
C LEU A 56 -7.97 22.91 -0.01
N LEU A 57 -7.28 22.51 1.07
CA LEU A 57 -7.88 21.56 2.02
C LEU A 57 -9.14 22.13 2.67
N ARG A 58 -9.13 23.42 3.04
CA ARG A 58 -10.28 24.09 3.66
C ARG A 58 -11.49 24.19 2.74
N SER A 59 -11.32 24.41 1.43
CA SER A 59 -12.44 24.40 0.48
C SER A 59 -13.10 23.02 0.37
N HIS A 60 -12.39 21.95 0.72
CA HIS A 60 -12.92 20.59 0.73
C HIS A 60 -13.39 20.10 2.11
N ALA A 61 -13.26 20.90 3.17
CA ALA A 61 -13.44 20.46 4.55
C ALA A 61 -14.87 20.63 5.13
N GLY A 62 -15.81 21.24 4.41
CA GLY A 62 -17.17 21.49 4.92
C GLY A 62 -17.36 22.88 5.50
N ASN A 63 -18.21 23.70 4.88
CA ASN A 63 -18.67 24.96 5.47
C ASN A 63 -20.16 25.16 5.13
N PRO A 64 -21.08 25.09 6.12
CA PRO A 64 -22.51 25.31 5.86
C PRO A 64 -22.81 26.68 5.24
N ALA A 65 -22.03 27.71 5.55
CA ALA A 65 -22.17 29.03 4.93
C ALA A 65 -21.86 29.02 3.42
N ALA A 66 -21.05 28.05 2.96
CA ALA A 66 -20.75 27.89 1.54
C ALA A 66 -22.00 27.49 0.74
N VAL A 67 -22.87 26.64 1.29
CA VAL A 67 -24.10 26.21 0.61
C VAL A 67 -25.07 27.38 0.41
N ALA A 68 -25.28 28.17 1.47
CA ALA A 68 -26.11 29.37 1.38
C ALA A 68 -25.55 30.37 0.34
N LYS A 69 -24.22 30.59 0.38
CA LYS A 69 -23.57 31.49 -0.58
C LYS A 69 -23.66 30.96 -2.02
N ALA A 70 -23.54 29.66 -2.23
CA ALA A 70 -23.67 29.05 -3.55
C ALA A 70 -25.06 29.27 -4.15
N GLY A 71 -26.13 29.21 -3.34
CA GLY A 71 -27.48 29.54 -3.81
C GLY A 71 -27.58 30.95 -4.38
N GLU A 72 -27.00 31.95 -3.71
CA GLU A 72 -26.94 33.33 -4.21
C GLU A 72 -26.12 33.44 -5.51
N LEU A 73 -24.97 32.76 -5.57
CA LEU A 73 -24.08 32.79 -6.73
C LEU A 73 -24.70 32.11 -7.95
N ILE A 74 -25.44 31.02 -7.78
CA ILE A 74 -26.16 30.33 -8.86
C ILE A 74 -27.19 31.28 -9.49
N GLN A 75 -27.93 32.06 -8.70
CA GLN A 75 -28.85 33.07 -9.23
C GLN A 75 -28.11 34.13 -10.06
N GLN A 76 -26.90 34.52 -9.64
CA GLN A 76 -26.07 35.49 -10.37
C GLN A 76 -25.49 34.94 -11.68
N LEU A 77 -25.54 33.63 -11.93
CA LEU A 77 -25.09 33.05 -13.20
C LEU A 77 -25.98 33.42 -14.39
N SER A 78 -27.20 33.90 -14.14
CA SER A 78 -28.12 34.41 -15.17
C SER A 78 -28.09 35.93 -15.33
N ASN A 79 -27.23 36.64 -14.58
CA ASN A 79 -27.16 38.10 -14.61
C ASN A 79 -26.82 38.63 -16.01
N GLU A 80 -27.38 39.74 -16.47
CA GLU A 80 -27.09 40.30 -17.81
C GLU A 80 -25.63 40.75 -17.98
N ASP A 81 -24.97 41.19 -16.90
CA ASP A 81 -23.55 41.59 -16.91
C ASP A 81 -22.63 40.36 -16.89
N PHE A 82 -21.85 40.19 -17.96
CA PHE A 82 -20.87 39.11 -18.10
C PHE A 82 -19.85 39.08 -16.96
N LYS A 83 -19.41 40.24 -16.46
CA LYS A 83 -18.42 40.29 -15.37
C LYS A 83 -18.98 39.71 -14.09
N LEU A 84 -20.26 39.97 -13.79
CA LEU A 84 -20.92 39.42 -12.61
C LEU A 84 -21.12 37.90 -12.73
N ARG A 85 -21.50 37.40 -13.92
CA ARG A 85 -21.59 35.95 -14.17
C ARG A 85 -20.24 35.25 -14.00
N GLU A 86 -19.18 35.87 -14.51
CA GLU A 86 -17.83 35.32 -14.45
C GLU A 86 -17.30 35.28 -13.00
N GLN A 87 -17.49 36.37 -12.25
CA GLN A 87 -17.16 36.41 -10.83
C GLN A 87 -17.95 35.37 -10.02
N ALA A 88 -19.24 35.19 -10.33
CA ALA A 88 -20.07 34.18 -9.68
C ALA A 88 -19.56 32.76 -9.96
N SER A 89 -19.16 32.48 -11.21
CA SER A 89 -18.60 31.19 -11.61
C SER A 89 -17.30 30.86 -10.86
N GLN A 90 -16.36 31.81 -10.82
CA GLN A 90 -15.10 31.64 -10.08
C GLN A 90 -15.34 31.48 -8.58
N SER A 91 -16.32 32.22 -8.04
CA SER A 91 -16.69 32.14 -6.63
C SER A 91 -17.27 30.77 -6.28
N LEU A 92 -18.12 30.18 -7.14
CA LEU A 92 -18.64 28.82 -6.95
C LEU A 92 -17.52 27.79 -6.83
N VAL A 93 -16.54 27.81 -7.73
CA VAL A 93 -15.38 26.89 -7.68
C VAL A 93 -14.62 27.05 -6.35
N SER A 94 -14.45 28.29 -5.88
CA SER A 94 -13.73 28.57 -4.62
C SER A 94 -14.43 28.04 -3.36
N LEU A 95 -15.74 27.77 -3.43
CA LEU A 95 -16.52 27.21 -2.31
C LEU A 95 -16.26 25.71 -2.11
N GLY A 96 -15.83 25.00 -3.15
CA GLY A 96 -15.35 23.61 -3.10
C GLY A 96 -16.40 22.54 -2.83
N SER A 97 -15.98 21.39 -2.29
CA SER A 97 -16.84 20.19 -2.16
C SER A 97 -18.18 20.36 -1.44
N PRO A 98 -18.35 21.24 -0.43
CA PRO A 98 -19.61 21.36 0.30
C PRO A 98 -20.83 21.70 -0.57
N ILE A 99 -20.61 22.28 -1.74
CA ILE A 99 -21.69 22.75 -2.62
C ILE A 99 -22.02 21.75 -3.75
N LEU A 100 -21.30 20.62 -3.85
CA LEU A 100 -21.47 19.64 -4.93
C LEU A 100 -22.92 19.12 -5.06
N SER A 101 -23.58 18.83 -3.94
CA SER A 101 -24.97 18.38 -3.97
C SER A 101 -25.91 19.44 -4.56
N LEU A 102 -25.75 20.70 -4.16
CA LEU A 102 -26.55 21.81 -4.68
C LEU A 102 -26.29 22.05 -6.17
N LEU A 103 -25.03 21.99 -6.60
CA LEU A 103 -24.67 22.12 -8.02
C LEU A 103 -25.32 21.00 -8.85
N ARG A 104 -25.31 19.75 -8.36
CA ARG A 104 -25.95 18.61 -9.06
C ARG A 104 -27.45 18.80 -9.27
N GLU A 105 -28.14 19.54 -8.41
CA GLU A 105 -29.56 19.88 -8.60
C GLU A 105 -29.77 20.86 -9.78
N HIS A 106 -28.77 21.69 -10.09
CA HIS A 106 -28.86 22.78 -11.07
C HIS A 106 -28.16 22.47 -12.41
N VAL A 107 -27.62 21.26 -12.61
CA VAL A 107 -26.98 20.86 -13.89
C VAL A 107 -27.93 20.81 -15.08
N ARG A 108 -29.26 20.81 -14.83
CA ARG A 108 -30.34 20.82 -15.82
C ARG A 108 -31.25 22.05 -15.69
N ASP A 109 -30.69 23.18 -15.25
CA ASP A 109 -31.42 24.45 -15.17
C ASP A 109 -32.08 24.81 -16.52
N ALA A 110 -33.20 25.52 -16.44
CA ALA A 110 -33.94 25.98 -17.62
C ALA A 110 -33.13 27.03 -18.42
N ASP A 111 -32.28 27.81 -17.75
CA ASP A 111 -31.31 28.68 -18.39
C ASP A 111 -30.07 27.86 -18.81
N PRO A 112 -29.78 27.74 -20.13
CA PRO A 112 -28.63 26.99 -20.62
C PRO A 112 -27.27 27.52 -20.14
N GLU A 113 -27.13 28.83 -19.89
CA GLU A 113 -25.88 29.43 -19.40
C GLU A 113 -25.64 29.05 -17.93
N VAL A 114 -26.69 29.07 -17.10
CA VAL A 114 -26.63 28.58 -15.71
C VAL A 114 -26.25 27.10 -15.71
N ALA A 115 -26.97 26.27 -16.49
CA ALA A 115 -26.72 24.84 -16.55
C ALA A 115 -25.28 24.51 -17.01
N ARG A 116 -24.74 25.26 -17.98
CA ARG A 116 -23.36 25.10 -18.44
C ARG A 116 -22.34 25.47 -17.35
N ARG A 117 -22.44 26.66 -16.76
CA ARG A 117 -21.49 27.13 -15.74
C ARG A 117 -21.53 26.29 -14.47
N VAL A 118 -22.70 25.77 -14.10
CA VAL A 118 -22.84 24.82 -12.99
C VAL A 118 -22.12 23.51 -13.29
N ARG A 119 -22.21 22.97 -14.52
CA ARG A 119 -21.44 21.78 -14.93
C ARG A 119 -19.93 22.06 -14.90
N ASP A 120 -19.49 23.20 -15.43
CA ASP A 120 -18.08 23.59 -15.41
C ASP A 120 -17.55 23.71 -13.97
N ALA A 121 -18.33 24.31 -13.06
CA ALA A 121 -17.98 24.41 -11.65
C ALA A 121 -17.96 23.04 -10.95
N LEU A 122 -18.92 22.16 -11.28
CA LEU A 122 -18.98 20.80 -10.73
C LEU A 122 -17.73 20.01 -11.12
N GLU A 123 -17.39 20.00 -12.40
CA GLU A 123 -16.20 19.31 -12.94
C GLU A 123 -14.91 19.82 -12.28
N ALA A 124 -14.74 21.15 -12.20
CA ALA A 124 -13.56 21.75 -11.58
C ALA A 124 -13.40 21.38 -10.09
N ILE A 125 -14.51 21.35 -9.33
CA ILE A 125 -14.48 20.99 -7.90
C ILE A 125 -14.21 19.48 -7.73
N GLU A 126 -14.79 18.63 -8.57
CA GLU A 126 -14.56 17.18 -8.52
C GLU A 126 -13.11 16.83 -8.89
N GLU A 127 -12.52 17.51 -9.88
CA GLU A 127 -11.11 17.36 -10.23
C GLU A 127 -10.20 17.75 -9.06
N SER A 128 -10.43 18.93 -8.46
CA SER A 128 -9.61 19.40 -7.33
C SER A 128 -9.79 18.54 -6.06
N ALA A 129 -10.95 17.89 -5.91
CA ALA A 129 -11.24 16.96 -4.81
C ALA A 129 -10.66 15.55 -5.04
N SER A 130 -10.00 15.29 -6.16
CA SER A 130 -9.50 13.96 -6.49
C SER A 130 -8.52 13.42 -5.42
N PRO A 131 -8.55 12.11 -5.12
CA PRO A 131 -7.62 11.52 -4.14
C PRO A 131 -6.14 11.75 -4.47
N ALA A 132 -5.80 11.87 -5.75
CA ALA A 132 -4.45 12.16 -6.22
C ALA A 132 -4.00 13.58 -5.80
N ILE A 133 -4.83 14.60 -6.03
CA ILE A 133 -4.53 15.99 -5.64
C ILE A 133 -4.52 16.13 -4.13
N LEU A 134 -5.61 15.73 -3.45
CA LEU A 134 -5.72 15.86 -2.00
C LEU A 134 -4.62 15.07 -1.29
N GLY A 135 -4.38 13.83 -1.72
CA GLY A 135 -3.34 12.99 -1.13
C GLY A 135 -1.94 13.57 -1.27
N THR A 136 -1.64 14.26 -2.38
CA THR A 136 -0.34 14.92 -2.61
C THR A 136 -0.23 16.22 -1.83
N ALA A 137 -1.30 17.03 -1.80
CA ALA A 137 -1.38 18.24 -1.00
C ALA A 137 -1.20 17.97 0.50
N ILE A 138 -1.83 16.90 1.02
CA ILE A 138 -1.69 16.47 2.42
C ILE A 138 -0.23 16.13 2.76
N ARG A 139 0.46 15.36 1.90
CA ARG A 139 1.88 15.01 2.13
C ARG A 139 2.76 16.25 2.14
N GLN A 140 2.59 17.13 1.15
CA GLN A 140 3.34 18.38 1.06
C GLN A 140 3.08 19.29 2.27
N LEU A 141 1.82 19.43 2.70
CA LEU A 141 1.45 20.22 3.89
C LEU A 141 2.02 19.66 5.18
N ALA A 142 1.96 18.34 5.37
CA ALA A 142 2.51 17.70 6.57
C ALA A 142 4.02 17.95 6.69
N THR A 143 4.74 18.00 5.56
CA THR A 143 6.17 18.37 5.55
C THR A 143 6.42 19.86 5.78
N LEU A 144 5.64 20.74 5.15
CA LEU A 144 5.80 22.19 5.31
C LEU A 144 5.35 22.69 6.70
N ASN A 145 4.35 22.03 7.27
CA ASN A 145 3.71 22.32 8.56
C ASN A 145 3.47 23.82 8.85
N PRO A 146 2.80 24.58 7.95
CA PRO A 146 2.33 25.92 8.31
C PRO A 146 1.29 25.87 9.44
N PRO A 147 1.11 26.94 10.22
CA PRO A 147 0.07 27.00 11.25
C PRO A 147 -1.33 26.68 10.69
N GLY A 148 -2.08 25.87 11.43
CA GLY A 148 -3.41 25.38 11.06
C GLY A 148 -3.42 24.10 10.23
N THR A 149 -2.28 23.47 9.96
CA THR A 149 -2.20 22.23 9.17
C THR A 149 -2.98 21.08 9.81
N THR A 150 -2.75 20.81 11.09
CA THR A 150 -3.44 19.70 11.79
C THR A 150 -4.95 19.91 11.80
N GLN A 151 -5.42 21.14 12.07
CA GLN A 151 -6.84 21.46 12.05
C GLN A 151 -7.45 21.25 10.66
N ALA A 152 -6.78 21.71 9.59
CA ALA A 152 -7.26 21.52 8.22
C ALA A 152 -7.39 20.04 7.84
N LEU A 153 -6.48 19.18 8.30
CA LEU A 153 -6.56 17.73 8.09
C LEU A 153 -7.73 17.09 8.86
N LEU A 154 -7.97 17.50 10.10
CA LEU A 154 -9.11 17.02 10.90
C LEU A 154 -10.44 17.48 10.30
N ASP A 155 -10.52 18.72 9.81
CA ASP A 155 -11.71 19.26 9.16
C ASP A 155 -11.96 18.55 7.82
N LEU A 156 -10.93 18.28 7.02
CA LEU A 156 -11.07 17.47 5.81
C LEU A 156 -11.62 16.07 6.13
N ALA A 157 -11.10 15.40 7.15
CA ALA A 157 -11.56 14.07 7.55
C ALA A 157 -13.02 14.03 8.00
N ARG A 158 -13.54 15.16 8.51
CA ARG A 158 -14.93 15.28 8.95
C ARG A 158 -15.91 15.05 7.81
N THR A 159 -15.58 15.54 6.62
CA THR A 159 -16.47 15.54 5.45
C THR A 159 -16.03 14.55 4.38
N ASN A 160 -14.74 14.32 4.20
CA ASN A 160 -14.20 13.42 3.20
C ASN A 160 -14.03 12.00 3.77
N GLY A 161 -14.81 11.05 3.25
CA GLY A 161 -14.77 9.64 3.62
C GLY A 161 -13.99 8.73 2.68
N ASP A 162 -13.32 9.29 1.67
CA ASP A 162 -12.57 8.52 0.69
C ASP A 162 -11.40 7.78 1.36
N PRO A 163 -11.32 6.43 1.25
CA PRO A 163 -10.27 5.66 1.90
C PRO A 163 -8.84 6.06 1.50
N LEU A 164 -8.61 6.48 0.24
CA LEU A 164 -7.30 6.90 -0.26
C LEU A 164 -6.90 8.28 0.29
N VAL A 165 -7.86 9.16 0.54
CA VAL A 165 -7.60 10.44 1.22
C VAL A 165 -7.35 10.20 2.71
N LEU A 166 -8.18 9.39 3.36
CA LEU A 166 -8.10 9.13 4.80
C LEU A 166 -6.77 8.49 5.23
N ILE A 167 -6.22 7.54 4.45
CA ILE A 167 -4.90 6.97 4.75
C ILE A 167 -3.77 8.03 4.68
N ARG A 168 -3.94 9.08 3.87
CA ARG A 168 -2.98 10.19 3.79
C ARG A 168 -3.18 11.15 4.95
N VAL A 169 -4.43 11.44 5.33
CA VAL A 169 -4.74 12.22 6.53
C VAL A 169 -4.14 11.57 7.77
N GLU A 170 -4.37 10.27 7.98
CA GLU A 170 -3.83 9.53 9.12
C GLU A 170 -2.32 9.67 9.25
N ARG A 171 -1.58 9.44 8.15
CA ARG A 171 -0.11 9.59 8.12
C ARG A 171 0.33 11.03 8.37
N GLY A 172 -0.35 12.01 7.79
CA GLY A 172 -0.07 13.43 8.00
C GLY A 172 -0.27 13.82 9.46
N LEU A 173 -1.40 13.45 10.06
CA LEU A 173 -1.68 13.70 11.49
C LEU A 173 -0.63 13.05 12.39
N ALA A 174 -0.22 11.81 12.11
CA ALA A 174 0.82 11.13 12.87
C ALA A 174 2.18 11.88 12.82
N SER A 175 2.57 12.42 11.65
CA SER A 175 3.80 13.22 11.55
C SER A 175 3.73 14.57 12.31
N LEU A 176 2.53 15.09 12.53
CA LEU A 176 2.30 16.38 13.20
C LEU A 176 2.09 16.22 14.72
N ALA A 177 1.88 15.00 15.21
CA ALA A 177 1.57 14.74 16.61
C ALA A 177 2.70 15.15 17.59
N GLY A 178 3.95 15.20 17.10
CA GLY A 178 5.10 15.69 17.87
C GLY A 178 5.21 17.21 17.98
N THR A 179 4.43 17.96 17.20
CA THR A 179 4.46 19.43 17.19
C THR A 179 3.55 19.99 18.30
N GLY A 180 3.88 21.15 18.88
CA GLY A 180 3.08 21.74 19.96
C GLY A 180 1.63 22.02 19.55
N GLU A 181 1.45 22.67 18.40
CA GLU A 181 0.13 22.96 17.82
C GLU A 181 -0.60 21.67 17.41
N GLY A 182 0.09 20.76 16.72
CA GLY A 182 -0.51 19.52 16.24
C GLY A 182 -0.99 18.64 17.39
N ARG A 183 -0.20 18.47 18.44
CA ARG A 183 -0.61 17.74 19.65
C ARG A 183 -1.86 18.36 20.28
N GLN A 184 -1.94 19.69 20.40
CA GLN A 184 -3.11 20.37 20.97
C GLN A 184 -4.36 20.15 20.13
N ALA A 185 -4.27 20.29 18.81
CA ALA A 185 -5.40 20.07 17.89
C ALA A 185 -5.89 18.60 17.93
N LEU A 186 -4.98 17.63 17.97
CA LEU A 186 -5.32 16.21 18.10
C LEU A 186 -5.98 15.92 19.46
N LEU A 187 -5.49 16.50 20.56
CA LEU A 187 -6.11 16.34 21.88
C LEU A 187 -7.55 16.87 21.91
N ALA A 188 -7.82 17.98 21.21
CA ALA A 188 -9.18 18.49 21.02
C ALA A 188 -10.04 17.55 20.14
N GLY A 189 -9.43 16.93 19.13
CA GLY A 189 -10.09 15.97 18.24
C GLY A 189 -10.63 14.71 18.93
N LEU A 190 -10.08 14.33 20.10
CA LEU A 190 -10.54 13.16 20.87
C LEU A 190 -12.00 13.26 21.33
N VAL A 191 -12.55 14.48 21.46
CA VAL A 191 -13.93 14.74 21.90
C VAL A 191 -14.81 15.28 20.77
N SER A 192 -14.38 15.15 19.52
CA SER A 192 -15.16 15.55 18.35
C SER A 192 -16.50 14.82 18.30
N ASP A 193 -17.56 15.53 17.89
CA ASP A 193 -18.86 14.95 17.54
C ASP A 193 -18.75 13.92 16.39
N THR A 194 -17.72 14.04 15.56
CA THR A 194 -17.48 13.18 14.41
C THR A 194 -16.61 11.98 14.81
N PRO A 195 -17.13 10.73 14.76
CA PRO A 195 -16.40 9.54 15.20
C PRO A 195 -15.07 9.35 14.46
N ARG A 196 -15.04 9.73 13.18
CA ARG A 196 -13.84 9.63 12.36
C ARG A 196 -12.67 10.47 12.88
N VAL A 197 -12.99 11.69 13.27
CA VAL A 197 -12.01 12.63 13.84
C VAL A 197 -11.48 12.09 15.17
N ARG A 198 -12.34 11.48 16.00
CA ARG A 198 -11.92 10.88 17.29
C ARG A 198 -10.88 9.78 17.10
N TRP A 199 -11.12 8.82 16.21
CA TRP A 199 -10.15 7.74 16.02
C TRP A 199 -8.89 8.20 15.27
N LEU A 200 -8.97 9.12 14.30
CA LEU A 200 -7.79 9.69 13.64
C LEU A 200 -6.90 10.44 14.64
N ALA A 201 -7.52 11.24 15.52
CA ALA A 201 -6.82 11.93 16.58
C ALA A 201 -6.17 10.98 17.58
N GLY A 202 -6.93 9.97 18.04
CA GLY A 202 -6.44 8.97 18.99
C GLY A 202 -5.26 8.17 18.44
N THR A 203 -5.38 7.67 17.21
CA THR A 203 -4.32 6.88 16.56
C THR A 203 -3.05 7.70 16.32
N ALA A 204 -3.16 8.96 15.90
CA ALA A 204 -2.01 9.85 15.71
C ALA A 204 -1.27 10.20 17.01
N LEU A 205 -1.97 10.24 18.14
CA LEU A 205 -1.38 10.56 19.45
C LEU A 205 -0.67 9.37 20.11
N ILE A 206 -0.83 8.15 19.57
CA ILE A 206 -0.14 6.95 20.06
C ILE A 206 1.29 6.93 19.50
N PRO A 207 2.33 6.57 20.29
CA PRO A 207 2.25 6.10 21.68
C PRO A 207 2.23 7.19 22.76
N ALA A 208 2.50 8.45 22.41
CA ALA A 208 2.77 9.53 23.37
C ALA A 208 1.64 9.79 24.39
N GLU A 209 0.38 9.61 23.99
CA GLU A 209 -0.82 9.79 24.84
C GLU A 209 -1.60 8.48 25.06
N ALA A 210 -0.95 7.32 24.93
CA ALA A 210 -1.63 6.02 25.01
C ALA A 210 -2.59 5.87 26.23
N PRO A 211 -2.23 6.30 27.47
CA PRO A 211 -3.15 6.23 28.60
C PRO A 211 -4.42 7.07 28.43
N ARG A 212 -4.30 8.26 27.81
CA ARG A 212 -5.44 9.15 27.57
C ARG A 212 -6.32 8.64 26.43
N VAL A 213 -5.69 8.14 25.37
CA VAL A 213 -6.37 7.58 24.19
C VAL A 213 -7.11 6.27 24.54
N ALA A 214 -6.64 5.50 25.53
CA ALA A 214 -7.31 4.29 26.00
C ALA A 214 -8.76 4.52 26.47
N ASN A 215 -9.15 5.75 26.83
CA ASN A 215 -10.55 6.09 27.14
C ASN A 215 -11.49 5.87 25.94
N LEU A 216 -10.99 6.02 24.70
CA LEU A 216 -11.76 5.76 23.48
C LEU A 216 -12.06 4.27 23.23
N LEU A 217 -11.51 3.36 24.05
CA LEU A 217 -11.93 1.95 24.03
C LEU A 217 -13.38 1.77 24.53
N ASN A 218 -13.95 2.78 25.19
CA ASN A 218 -15.34 2.82 25.62
C ASN A 218 -16.20 3.77 24.75
N ASP A 219 -15.69 4.20 23.59
CA ASP A 219 -16.43 5.09 22.69
C ASP A 219 -17.76 4.46 22.25
N PRO A 220 -18.87 5.23 22.13
CA PRO A 220 -20.14 4.69 21.66
C PRO A 220 -20.03 4.04 20.27
N GLU A 221 -19.14 4.53 19.42
CA GLU A 221 -18.99 4.06 18.05
C GLU A 221 -18.00 2.90 17.92
N HIS A 222 -18.48 1.80 17.34
CA HIS A 222 -17.72 0.56 17.17
C HIS A 222 -16.44 0.80 16.36
N ALA A 223 -16.55 1.64 15.31
CA ALA A 223 -15.44 2.02 14.44
C ALA A 223 -14.31 2.74 15.18
N VAL A 224 -14.60 3.49 16.25
CA VAL A 224 -13.59 4.15 17.08
C VAL A 224 -12.89 3.13 17.95
N ARG A 225 -13.66 2.28 18.64
CA ARG A 225 -13.14 1.29 19.57
C ARG A 225 -12.11 0.36 18.91
N TRP A 226 -12.43 -0.24 17.77
CA TRP A 226 -11.54 -1.21 17.16
C TRP A 226 -10.27 -0.58 16.56
N ARG A 227 -10.36 0.62 15.98
CA ARG A 227 -9.20 1.32 15.41
C ARG A 227 -8.23 1.76 16.51
N VAL A 228 -8.77 2.31 17.60
CA VAL A 228 -7.97 2.67 18.78
C VAL A 228 -7.37 1.42 19.42
N ALA A 229 -8.14 0.33 19.56
CA ALA A 229 -7.63 -0.93 20.08
C ALA A 229 -6.43 -1.43 19.29
N LEU A 230 -6.54 -1.49 17.96
CA LEU A 230 -5.46 -1.94 17.08
C LEU A 230 -4.23 -1.04 17.13
N ALA A 231 -4.41 0.29 17.19
CA ALA A 231 -3.30 1.22 17.31
C ALA A 231 -2.57 1.11 18.66
N LEU A 232 -3.30 0.98 19.77
CA LEU A 232 -2.73 0.72 21.10
C LEU A 232 -1.98 -0.62 21.12
N ALA A 233 -2.54 -1.63 20.47
CA ALA A 233 -1.94 -2.94 20.33
C ALA A 233 -0.60 -2.88 19.57
N ARG A 234 -0.59 -2.26 18.40
CA ARG A 234 0.62 -2.08 17.57
C ARG A 234 1.69 -1.22 18.24
N SER A 235 1.30 -0.31 19.14
CA SER A 235 2.24 0.49 19.93
C SER A 235 2.81 -0.23 21.15
N GLY A 236 2.37 -1.46 21.44
CA GLY A 236 2.76 -2.21 22.63
C GLY A 236 2.09 -1.74 23.92
N ALA A 237 1.04 -0.91 23.85
CA ALA A 237 0.33 -0.47 25.04
C ALA A 237 -0.39 -1.67 25.71
N PRO A 238 -0.29 -1.85 27.05
CA PRO A 238 -0.85 -3.04 27.73
C PRO A 238 -2.35 -3.26 27.50
N ALA A 239 -3.11 -2.18 27.33
CA ALA A 239 -4.55 -2.23 27.07
C ALA A 239 -4.90 -2.70 25.65
N GLY A 240 -3.96 -2.65 24.70
CA GLY A 240 -4.21 -2.88 23.28
C GLY A 240 -4.62 -4.31 22.96
N LEU A 241 -3.84 -5.31 23.40
CA LEU A 241 -4.12 -6.72 23.08
C LEU A 241 -5.49 -7.21 23.60
N PRO A 242 -5.86 -6.98 24.88
CA PRO A 242 -7.22 -7.29 25.35
C PRO A 242 -8.31 -6.54 24.58
N ALA A 243 -8.06 -5.28 24.21
CA ALA A 243 -9.02 -4.49 23.46
C ALA A 243 -9.24 -5.01 22.02
N VAL A 244 -8.20 -5.48 21.34
CA VAL A 244 -8.32 -6.09 20.01
C VAL A 244 -9.17 -7.35 20.06
N VAL A 245 -8.94 -8.24 21.05
CA VAL A 245 -9.78 -9.43 21.25
C VAL A 245 -11.24 -9.04 21.48
N ASN A 246 -11.48 -8.02 22.31
CA ASN A 246 -12.83 -7.51 22.55
C ASN A 246 -13.47 -6.79 21.36
N ALA A 247 -12.71 -6.38 20.35
CA ALA A 247 -13.24 -5.72 19.16
C ALA A 247 -13.64 -6.68 18.03
N LEU A 248 -13.29 -7.97 18.13
CA LEU A 248 -13.57 -8.97 17.09
C LEU A 248 -15.06 -9.20 16.80
N ASP A 249 -15.95 -9.07 17.80
CA ASP A 249 -17.40 -9.18 17.62
C ASP A 249 -18.02 -7.88 17.06
N LEU A 250 -17.40 -6.73 17.36
CA LEU A 250 -17.86 -5.39 16.98
C LEU A 250 -17.46 -4.97 15.56
N ALA A 251 -16.39 -5.57 15.03
CA ALA A 251 -15.84 -5.24 13.74
C ALA A 251 -16.73 -5.74 12.58
N ASP A 252 -16.79 -4.98 11.49
CA ASP A 252 -17.28 -5.52 10.22
C ASP A 252 -16.34 -6.66 9.74
N GLN A 253 -16.73 -7.37 8.69
CA GLN A 253 -15.98 -8.53 8.22
C GLN A 253 -14.52 -8.19 7.88
N ALA A 254 -14.29 -7.11 7.14
CA ALA A 254 -12.96 -6.68 6.71
C ALA A 254 -12.08 -6.27 7.90
N SER A 255 -12.63 -5.50 8.84
CA SER A 255 -11.93 -5.05 10.03
C SER A 255 -11.68 -6.20 11.00
N GLY A 256 -12.61 -7.14 11.12
CA GLY A 256 -12.47 -8.34 11.94
C GLY A 256 -11.33 -9.23 11.45
N PHE A 257 -11.15 -9.31 10.13
CA PHE A 257 -9.98 -9.93 9.54
C PHE A 257 -8.70 -9.18 9.91
N GLU A 258 -8.63 -7.86 9.74
CA GLU A 258 -7.41 -7.10 10.12
C GLU A 258 -7.01 -7.31 11.60
N LEU A 259 -8.00 -7.28 12.51
CA LEU A 259 -7.76 -7.52 13.93
C LEU A 259 -7.22 -8.94 14.18
N GLU A 260 -7.80 -9.94 13.53
CA GLU A 260 -7.39 -11.34 13.69
C GLU A 260 -6.02 -11.63 13.05
N ASP A 261 -5.72 -11.02 11.91
CA ASP A 261 -4.41 -11.06 11.26
C ASP A 261 -3.34 -10.60 12.25
N TRP A 262 -3.56 -9.44 12.90
CA TRP A 262 -2.66 -8.93 13.92
C TRP A 262 -2.58 -9.84 15.16
N LEU A 263 -3.71 -10.37 15.65
CA LEU A 263 -3.70 -11.32 16.77
C LEU A 263 -2.86 -12.57 16.44
N HIS A 264 -2.92 -13.05 15.21
CA HIS A 264 -2.11 -14.16 14.75
C HIS A 264 -0.63 -13.82 14.56
N GLU A 265 -0.30 -12.59 14.14
CA GLU A 265 1.09 -12.09 14.17
C GLU A 265 1.65 -12.14 15.59
N VAL A 266 0.87 -11.69 16.58
CA VAL A 266 1.28 -11.70 18.00
C VAL A 266 1.35 -13.11 18.58
N ALA A 267 0.37 -13.96 18.26
CA ALA A 267 0.27 -15.30 18.83
C ALA A 267 1.24 -16.31 18.17
N GLY A 268 1.69 -16.04 16.95
CA GLY A 268 2.49 -16.96 16.17
C GLY A 268 1.81 -18.33 16.05
N GLU A 269 2.58 -19.40 16.29
CA GLU A 269 2.09 -20.79 16.21
C GLU A 269 1.17 -21.19 17.36
N GLN A 270 1.14 -20.41 18.42
CA GLN A 270 0.29 -20.68 19.58
C GLN A 270 -1.10 -20.05 19.42
N GLY A 271 -1.32 -19.31 18.34
CA GLY A 271 -2.62 -18.77 17.99
C GLY A 271 -3.62 -19.89 17.68
N PRO A 272 -4.90 -19.70 18.01
CA PRO A 272 -5.93 -20.71 17.80
C PRO A 272 -6.14 -21.07 16.33
N THR A 273 -6.10 -22.36 15.99
CA THR A 273 -6.43 -22.90 14.67
C THR A 273 -7.16 -24.25 14.79
N PRO A 274 -8.10 -24.60 13.89
CA PRO A 274 -8.68 -23.79 12.82
C PRO A 274 -9.82 -22.89 13.32
N LEU A 275 -9.98 -21.71 12.72
CA LEU A 275 -11.14 -20.84 12.97
C LEU A 275 -12.10 -20.90 11.77
N PRO A 276 -13.42 -21.14 11.98
CA PRO A 276 -14.42 -21.15 10.90
C PRO A 276 -14.36 -19.90 10.04
N TRP A 277 -14.67 -19.97 8.73
CA TRP A 277 -14.71 -18.80 7.85
C TRP A 277 -15.60 -17.69 8.44
N PRO A 278 -15.16 -16.42 8.53
CA PRO A 278 -15.95 -15.38 9.15
C PRO A 278 -16.89 -14.81 8.08
N GLY A 279 -18.07 -15.39 7.97
CA GLY A 279 -19.13 -14.83 7.13
C GLY A 279 -20.17 -14.05 7.94
N ASP A 280 -20.41 -14.45 9.19
CA ASP A 280 -21.59 -14.02 9.95
C ASP A 280 -21.26 -13.60 11.41
N PRO A 281 -22.19 -12.90 12.10
CA PRO A 281 -21.99 -12.49 13.50
C PRO A 281 -21.71 -13.67 14.44
N LYS A 282 -22.29 -14.84 14.19
CA LYS A 282 -22.09 -16.06 14.99
C LYS A 282 -20.63 -16.53 14.91
N GLY A 283 -20.06 -16.57 13.71
CA GLY A 283 -18.65 -16.89 13.49
C GLY A 283 -17.71 -15.90 14.17
N ARG A 284 -18.03 -14.60 14.14
CA ARG A 284 -17.25 -13.57 14.86
C ARG A 284 -17.27 -13.77 16.38
N ALA A 285 -18.44 -14.05 16.96
CA ALA A 285 -18.56 -14.33 18.39
C ALA A 285 -17.78 -15.58 18.83
N VAL A 286 -17.85 -16.65 18.03
CA VAL A 286 -17.05 -17.88 18.29
C VAL A 286 -15.55 -17.56 18.25
N ARG A 287 -15.09 -16.82 17.25
CA ARG A 287 -13.69 -16.40 17.12
C ARG A 287 -13.24 -15.55 18.31
N GLN A 288 -14.03 -14.55 18.70
CA GLN A 288 -13.74 -13.76 19.89
C GLN A 288 -13.57 -14.66 21.12
N GLN A 289 -14.48 -15.62 21.34
CA GLN A 289 -14.41 -16.51 22.49
C GLN A 289 -13.13 -17.35 22.49
N VAL A 290 -12.73 -17.89 21.34
CA VAL A 290 -11.49 -18.65 21.20
C VAL A 290 -10.27 -17.77 21.47
N TRP A 291 -10.26 -16.52 20.96
CA TRP A 291 -9.20 -15.57 21.25
C TRP A 291 -9.15 -15.11 22.71
N ARG A 292 -10.30 -15.03 23.40
CA ARG A 292 -10.36 -14.78 24.85
C ARG A 292 -9.73 -15.92 25.64
N GLN A 293 -9.99 -17.17 25.24
CA GLN A 293 -9.36 -18.34 25.85
C GLN A 293 -7.85 -18.35 25.63
N TRP A 294 -7.39 -18.03 24.41
CA TRP A 294 -5.97 -17.90 24.12
C TRP A 294 -5.33 -16.79 24.98
N LEU A 295 -5.95 -15.61 25.05
CA LEU A 295 -5.45 -14.47 25.81
C LEU A 295 -5.27 -14.80 27.30
N ALA A 296 -6.21 -15.54 27.89
CA ALA A 296 -6.16 -15.97 29.29
C ALA A 296 -5.02 -16.96 29.58
N ASN A 297 -4.66 -17.79 28.59
CA ASN A 297 -3.65 -18.85 28.71
C ASN A 297 -2.34 -18.51 27.99
N ARG A 298 -2.17 -17.26 27.53
CA ARG A 298 -1.06 -16.91 26.63
C ARG A 298 0.27 -17.14 27.33
N PRO A 299 1.26 -17.75 26.66
CA PRO A 299 2.63 -17.71 27.11
C PRO A 299 3.23 -16.31 26.86
N ALA A 300 4.43 -16.07 27.38
CA ALA A 300 5.11 -14.78 27.22
C ALA A 300 5.25 -14.40 25.72
N PRO A 301 5.04 -13.13 25.35
CA PRO A 301 5.09 -12.70 23.96
C PRO A 301 6.46 -13.02 23.36
N ALA A 302 6.47 -13.72 22.23
CA ALA A 302 7.66 -13.83 21.41
C ALA A 302 7.97 -12.46 20.81
N VAL A 303 9.20 -11.97 20.99
CA VAL A 303 9.65 -10.71 20.39
C VAL A 303 9.51 -10.82 18.86
N PRO A 304 8.79 -9.90 18.19
CA PRO A 304 8.77 -9.83 16.74
C PRO A 304 10.20 -9.71 16.23
N LYS A 305 10.53 -10.55 15.26
CA LYS A 305 11.87 -10.73 14.73
C LYS A 305 11.74 -10.57 13.22
N ASP A 306 12.64 -9.79 12.62
CA ASP A 306 12.73 -9.67 11.16
C ASP A 306 12.77 -11.07 10.54
N ARG A 307 11.72 -11.40 9.81
CA ARG A 307 11.53 -12.72 9.18
C ARG A 307 11.45 -12.55 7.67
N THR A 308 11.86 -13.57 6.94
CA THR A 308 11.76 -13.58 5.48
C THR A 308 11.13 -14.88 5.00
N LEU A 309 9.96 -14.77 4.36
CA LEU A 309 9.39 -15.91 3.64
C LEU A 309 10.02 -15.99 2.25
N THR A 310 10.61 -17.13 1.92
CA THR A 310 11.28 -17.37 0.63
C THR A 310 10.64 -18.51 -0.13
N VAL A 311 10.68 -18.43 -1.46
CA VAL A 311 10.26 -19.50 -2.36
C VAL A 311 11.48 -19.98 -3.14
N LEU A 312 11.86 -21.22 -2.90
CA LEU A 312 12.92 -21.94 -3.60
C LEU A 312 12.21 -22.77 -4.69
N LEU A 313 12.13 -22.18 -5.88
CA LEU A 313 11.22 -22.64 -6.93
C LEU A 313 11.55 -24.06 -7.40
N ASP A 314 12.83 -24.31 -7.68
CA ASP A 314 13.28 -25.56 -8.30
C ASP A 314 13.21 -26.74 -7.31
N ASP A 315 13.38 -26.47 -6.01
CA ASP A 315 13.26 -27.47 -4.96
C ASP A 315 11.80 -27.73 -4.52
N GLY A 316 10.85 -26.90 -4.96
CA GLY A 316 9.47 -26.97 -4.46
C GLY A 316 9.37 -26.68 -2.96
N ILE A 317 10.18 -25.73 -2.47
CA ILE A 317 10.28 -25.39 -1.03
C ILE A 317 9.78 -23.96 -0.77
N ILE A 318 8.95 -23.83 0.25
CA ILE A 318 8.60 -22.54 0.87
C ILE A 318 9.28 -22.51 2.24
N ARG A 319 10.09 -21.50 2.52
CA ARG A 319 10.93 -21.45 3.72
C ARG A 319 10.79 -20.13 4.45
N MET A 320 10.56 -20.20 5.76
CA MET A 320 10.65 -19.06 6.66
C MET A 320 12.05 -18.96 7.26
N LEU A 321 12.67 -17.80 7.08
CA LEU A 321 13.95 -17.46 7.67
C LEU A 321 13.74 -16.55 8.89
N GLY A 322 14.46 -16.80 9.97
CA GLY A 322 14.59 -15.87 11.09
C GLY A 322 15.60 -14.74 10.80
N PRO A 323 15.87 -13.86 11.78
CA PRO A 323 16.73 -12.67 11.58
C PRO A 323 18.14 -12.95 11.05
N ASN A 324 18.70 -14.12 11.38
CA ASN A 324 20.06 -14.50 11.01
C ASN A 324 20.09 -15.49 9.83
N ASN A 325 19.06 -15.52 8.98
CA ASN A 325 18.92 -16.46 7.85
C ASN A 325 18.84 -17.95 8.23
N GLN A 326 18.65 -18.26 9.51
CA GLN A 326 18.37 -19.62 9.95
C GLN A 326 16.94 -20.01 9.57
N THR A 327 16.76 -21.24 9.07
CA THR A 327 15.44 -21.80 8.80
C THR A 327 14.66 -21.93 10.11
N GLU A 328 13.50 -21.28 10.18
CA GLU A 328 12.54 -21.48 11.28
C GLU A 328 11.59 -22.64 10.98
N TRP A 329 11.09 -22.69 9.74
CA TRP A 329 10.27 -23.79 9.23
C TRP A 329 10.30 -23.81 7.70
N GLU A 330 9.93 -24.95 7.12
CA GLU A 330 9.82 -25.12 5.68
C GLU A 330 8.65 -26.05 5.31
N LEU A 331 8.00 -25.74 4.19
CA LEU A 331 7.10 -26.64 3.48
C LEU A 331 7.85 -27.19 2.27
N LYS A 332 7.73 -28.49 2.03
CA LYS A 332 8.40 -29.21 0.93
C LYS A 332 7.36 -29.83 0.01
N GLU A 333 7.83 -30.35 -1.13
CA GLU A 333 6.99 -31.08 -2.10
C GLU A 333 5.84 -30.21 -2.62
N ILE A 334 6.12 -28.91 -2.78
CA ILE A 334 5.17 -27.96 -3.34
C ILE A 334 5.36 -27.93 -4.86
N GLY A 335 4.26 -28.09 -5.61
CA GLY A 335 4.32 -28.23 -7.07
C GLY A 335 4.64 -26.92 -7.78
N PHE A 336 5.94 -26.66 -8.03
CA PHE A 336 6.46 -25.46 -8.72
C PHE A 336 5.81 -24.14 -8.22
N PRO A 337 6.03 -23.75 -6.95
CA PRO A 337 5.36 -22.60 -6.34
C PRO A 337 5.80 -21.28 -6.95
N LEU A 338 4.88 -20.52 -7.57
CA LEU A 338 5.21 -19.21 -8.18
C LEU A 338 4.90 -18.01 -7.28
N ASP A 339 3.97 -18.20 -6.34
CA ASP A 339 3.56 -17.16 -5.40
C ASP A 339 3.15 -17.76 -4.06
N VAL A 340 3.33 -16.95 -3.03
CA VAL A 340 3.00 -17.32 -1.67
C VAL A 340 2.52 -16.10 -0.89
N GLU A 341 1.56 -16.32 0.00
CA GLU A 341 1.11 -15.34 0.97
C GLU A 341 1.01 -15.99 2.35
N LEU A 342 1.60 -15.36 3.36
CA LEU A 342 1.31 -15.74 4.73
C LEU A 342 -0.11 -15.32 5.05
N MET A 343 -0.89 -16.29 5.49
CA MET A 343 -2.25 -16.10 5.94
C MET A 343 -2.28 -16.12 7.46
N PRO A 344 -3.33 -15.53 8.05
CA PRO A 344 -3.52 -15.52 9.50
C PRO A 344 -3.57 -16.95 10.05
N GLY A 345 -3.10 -17.15 11.27
CA GLY A 345 -3.02 -18.46 11.91
C GLY A 345 -1.83 -19.29 11.49
N GLY A 346 -0.81 -18.64 10.91
CA GLY A 346 0.35 -19.33 10.36
C GLY A 346 0.04 -20.17 9.13
N ARG A 347 -1.11 -19.96 8.50
CA ARG A 347 -1.49 -20.61 7.24
C ARG A 347 -0.66 -20.03 6.09
N VAL A 348 -0.55 -20.79 5.01
CA VAL A 348 0.21 -20.39 3.84
C VAL A 348 -0.67 -20.59 2.61
N LEU A 349 -1.01 -19.50 1.92
CA LEU A 349 -1.67 -19.54 0.61
C LEU A 349 -0.59 -19.69 -0.46
N VAL A 350 -0.76 -20.66 -1.36
CA VAL A 350 0.25 -21.03 -2.35
C VAL A 350 -0.37 -21.16 -3.73
N ALA A 351 0.23 -20.50 -4.72
CA ALA A 351 -0.03 -20.77 -6.14
C ALA A 351 0.93 -21.87 -6.62
N GLU A 352 0.43 -23.11 -6.71
CA GLU A 352 1.19 -24.29 -7.12
C GLU A 352 1.04 -24.51 -8.63
N HIS A 353 1.85 -23.78 -9.40
CA HIS A 353 1.75 -23.76 -10.85
C HIS A 353 1.89 -25.15 -11.48
N GLY A 354 2.86 -25.95 -11.01
CA GLY A 354 3.12 -27.28 -11.55
C GLY A 354 2.11 -28.34 -11.12
N ALA A 355 1.27 -28.03 -10.12
CA ALA A 355 0.22 -28.91 -9.62
C ALA A 355 -1.19 -28.48 -10.07
N ASN A 356 -1.31 -27.43 -10.90
CA ASN A 356 -2.60 -26.89 -11.37
C ASN A 356 -3.60 -26.62 -10.24
N LYS A 357 -3.11 -26.03 -9.13
CA LYS A 357 -3.97 -25.69 -8.01
C LYS A 357 -3.45 -24.54 -7.16
N VAL A 358 -4.37 -23.94 -6.43
CA VAL A 358 -4.08 -23.04 -5.32
C VAL A 358 -4.47 -23.75 -4.02
N THR A 359 -3.61 -23.67 -3.01
CA THR A 359 -3.88 -24.29 -1.70
C THR A 359 -3.72 -23.31 -0.56
N ILE A 360 -4.47 -23.50 0.52
CA ILE A 360 -4.15 -22.98 1.84
C ILE A 360 -3.64 -24.14 2.67
N ARG A 361 -2.44 -24.02 3.22
CA ARG A 361 -1.77 -25.07 3.99
C ARG A 361 -1.51 -24.66 5.43
N SER A 362 -1.46 -25.63 6.34
CA SER A 362 -0.89 -25.44 7.68
C SER A 362 0.64 -25.42 7.63
N ARG A 363 1.31 -25.01 8.73
CA ARG A 363 2.79 -25.09 8.84
C ARG A 363 3.32 -26.52 8.85
N LYS A 364 2.45 -27.51 9.02
CA LYS A 364 2.77 -28.95 8.91
C LYS A 364 2.56 -29.49 7.49
N ASN A 365 2.32 -28.60 6.51
CA ASN A 365 2.05 -28.92 5.12
C ASN A 365 0.71 -29.63 4.84
N GLU A 366 -0.24 -29.59 5.80
CA GLU A 366 -1.58 -30.14 5.60
C GLU A 366 -2.40 -29.17 4.73
N ILE A 367 -3.07 -29.67 3.70
CA ILE A 367 -3.97 -28.89 2.87
C ILE A 367 -5.27 -28.65 3.64
N LEU A 368 -5.58 -27.39 3.93
CA LEU A 368 -6.77 -26.94 4.64
C LEU A 368 -7.88 -26.49 3.69
N TRP A 369 -7.50 -26.07 2.48
CA TRP A 369 -8.38 -25.68 1.40
C TRP A 369 -7.62 -25.82 0.08
N GLU A 370 -8.32 -26.21 -0.98
CA GLU A 370 -7.76 -26.25 -2.33
C GLU A 370 -8.75 -25.79 -3.38
N LYS A 371 -8.19 -25.30 -4.49
CA LYS A 371 -8.92 -24.97 -5.71
C LYS A 371 -8.09 -25.37 -6.91
N GLU A 372 -8.65 -26.23 -7.75
CA GLU A 372 -8.09 -26.54 -9.05
C GLU A 372 -8.15 -25.30 -9.95
N VAL A 373 -7.00 -24.92 -10.50
CA VAL A 373 -6.83 -23.82 -11.43
C VAL A 373 -5.67 -24.18 -12.34
N ASP A 374 -5.85 -24.07 -13.65
CA ASP A 374 -4.75 -24.34 -14.58
C ASP A 374 -3.62 -23.31 -14.42
N MET A 375 -2.40 -23.82 -14.22
CA MET A 375 -1.14 -23.06 -14.20
C MET A 375 -1.22 -21.70 -13.45
N PRO A 376 -1.61 -21.66 -12.17
CA PRO A 376 -1.76 -20.41 -11.44
C PRO A 376 -0.42 -19.67 -11.36
N LEU A 377 -0.47 -18.37 -11.63
CA LEU A 377 0.66 -17.47 -11.55
C LEU A 377 0.72 -16.81 -10.16
N ALA A 378 -0.39 -16.27 -9.69
CA ALA A 378 -0.48 -15.51 -8.44
C ALA A 378 -1.73 -15.91 -7.64
N ALA A 379 -1.64 -15.83 -6.32
CA ALA A 379 -2.78 -15.99 -5.42
C ALA A 379 -2.63 -15.03 -4.25
N GLN A 380 -3.68 -14.25 -3.98
CA GLN A 380 -3.69 -13.32 -2.84
C GLN A 380 -5.05 -13.24 -2.18
N ARG A 381 -5.05 -12.94 -0.88
CA ARG A 381 -6.28 -12.58 -0.18
C ARG A 381 -6.64 -11.13 -0.51
N THR A 382 -7.91 -10.85 -0.74
CA THR A 382 -8.40 -9.49 -0.97
C THR A 382 -8.84 -8.84 0.35
N ALA A 383 -9.02 -7.52 0.35
CA ALA A 383 -9.60 -6.79 1.48
C ALA A 383 -11.06 -7.20 1.79
N ARG A 384 -11.74 -7.87 0.83
CA ARG A 384 -13.10 -8.41 1.01
C ARG A 384 -13.10 -9.80 1.68
N GLY A 385 -11.91 -10.37 1.92
CA GLY A 385 -11.75 -11.70 2.48
C GLY A 385 -11.87 -12.83 1.46
N THR A 386 -12.06 -12.54 0.18
CA THR A 386 -11.99 -13.51 -0.92
C THR A 386 -10.53 -13.82 -1.28
N ILE A 387 -10.32 -14.82 -2.15
CA ILE A 387 -9.02 -15.14 -2.72
C ILE A 387 -9.06 -14.81 -4.21
N LEU A 388 -8.21 -13.88 -4.64
CA LEU A 388 -7.97 -13.60 -6.06
C LEU A 388 -6.87 -14.53 -6.56
N ILE A 389 -7.19 -15.35 -7.55
CA ILE A 389 -6.28 -16.26 -8.23
C ILE A 389 -6.10 -15.79 -9.66
N THR A 390 -4.85 -15.75 -10.13
CA THR A 390 -4.48 -15.29 -11.46
C THR A 390 -3.79 -16.42 -12.22
N ASN A 391 -4.16 -16.63 -13.48
CA ASN A 391 -3.37 -17.39 -14.46
C ASN A 391 -3.14 -16.54 -15.72
N ALA A 392 -2.54 -17.13 -16.75
CA ALA A 392 -2.23 -16.43 -18.00
C ALA A 392 -3.47 -15.83 -18.69
N GLY A 393 -4.61 -16.54 -18.64
CA GLY A 393 -5.84 -16.18 -19.36
C GLY A 393 -6.83 -15.30 -18.58
N GLY A 394 -6.57 -15.03 -17.30
CA GLY A 394 -7.43 -14.18 -16.49
C GLY A 394 -7.28 -14.37 -15.00
N MET A 395 -8.30 -13.92 -14.27
CA MET A 395 -8.37 -14.03 -12.82
C MET A 395 -9.74 -14.54 -12.38
N VAL A 396 -9.76 -15.22 -11.25
CA VAL A 396 -10.97 -15.63 -10.55
C VAL A 396 -10.87 -15.22 -9.09
N GLU A 397 -11.89 -14.54 -8.60
CA GLU A 397 -12.07 -14.19 -7.19
C GLU A 397 -13.02 -15.22 -6.58
N VAL A 398 -12.58 -15.92 -5.54
CA VAL A 398 -13.32 -17.01 -4.88
C VAL A 398 -13.63 -16.62 -3.44
N ASP A 399 -14.89 -16.75 -3.02
CA ASP A 399 -15.29 -16.53 -1.63
C ASP A 399 -15.21 -17.81 -0.77
N GLY A 400 -15.47 -17.68 0.53
CA GLY A 400 -15.43 -18.82 1.45
C GLY A 400 -16.55 -19.84 1.28
N ALA A 401 -17.61 -19.51 0.54
CA ALA A 401 -18.66 -20.45 0.15
C ALA A 401 -18.34 -21.16 -1.17
N GLY A 402 -17.25 -20.74 -1.86
CA GLY A 402 -16.83 -21.26 -3.14
C GLY A 402 -17.47 -20.56 -4.34
N ALA A 403 -18.21 -19.46 -4.15
CA ALA A 403 -18.74 -18.68 -5.25
C ALA A 403 -17.60 -17.97 -6.00
N GLU A 404 -17.71 -17.92 -7.32
CA GLU A 404 -16.71 -17.36 -8.21
C GLU A 404 -17.17 -16.07 -8.89
N ARG A 405 -16.26 -15.10 -8.97
CA ARG A 405 -16.35 -13.96 -9.87
C ARG A 405 -15.15 -13.97 -10.81
N ARG A 406 -15.40 -14.03 -12.11
CA ARG A 406 -14.34 -14.06 -13.12
C ARG A 406 -14.01 -12.66 -13.63
N HIS A 407 -12.72 -12.44 -13.87
CA HIS A 407 -12.17 -11.24 -14.48
C HIS A 407 -11.31 -11.67 -15.66
N PRO A 408 -11.76 -11.48 -16.92
CA PRO A 408 -10.98 -11.91 -18.08
C PRO A 408 -9.67 -11.09 -18.21
N ALA A 409 -8.68 -11.65 -18.89
CA ALA A 409 -7.46 -10.92 -19.25
C ALA A 409 -7.76 -9.71 -20.17
N PRO A 410 -6.89 -8.69 -20.17
CA PRO A 410 -6.95 -7.61 -21.17
C PRO A 410 -6.79 -8.14 -22.59
N GLY A 411 -7.39 -7.46 -23.56
CA GLY A 411 -7.20 -7.79 -24.98
C GLY A 411 -8.00 -9.02 -25.42
N GLN A 412 -8.73 -8.88 -26.53
CA GLN A 412 -9.52 -9.95 -27.14
C GLN A 412 -9.36 -9.85 -28.66
N GLY A 413 -9.44 -10.96 -29.38
CA GLY A 413 -9.24 -10.98 -30.84
C GLY A 413 -7.79 -10.69 -31.23
N ASP A 414 -7.57 -9.72 -32.12
CA ASP A 414 -6.25 -9.39 -32.68
C ASP A 414 -5.27 -8.76 -31.65
N ASP A 415 -5.77 -8.35 -30.48
CA ASP A 415 -5.00 -7.78 -29.36
C ASP A 415 -4.86 -8.77 -28.18
N GLU A 416 -4.84 -10.08 -28.44
CA GLU A 416 -4.73 -11.10 -27.39
C GLU A 416 -3.52 -10.85 -26.47
N THR A 417 -3.76 -10.79 -25.15
CA THR A 417 -2.68 -10.63 -24.16
C THR A 417 -2.74 -11.71 -23.10
N THR A 418 -1.57 -12.10 -22.60
CA THR A 418 -1.42 -12.93 -21.42
C THR A 418 -1.06 -12.08 -20.21
N ILE A 419 -1.58 -12.47 -19.05
CA ILE A 419 -1.13 -11.94 -17.77
C ILE A 419 0.21 -12.60 -17.40
N MET A 420 1.16 -11.80 -16.93
CA MET A 420 2.46 -12.26 -16.43
C MET A 420 2.53 -12.16 -14.89
N LYS A 421 2.00 -11.06 -14.34
CA LYS A 421 1.94 -10.78 -12.89
C LYS A 421 0.68 -9.99 -12.58
N SER A 422 0.18 -10.09 -11.36
CA SER A 422 -0.98 -9.33 -10.89
C SER A 422 -0.75 -8.78 -9.48
N HIS A 423 -1.54 -7.79 -9.08
CA HIS A 423 -1.67 -7.36 -7.69
C HIS A 423 -2.99 -6.61 -7.53
N MET A 424 -3.78 -6.93 -6.51
CA MET A 424 -4.97 -6.13 -6.16
C MET A 424 -4.71 -5.35 -4.88
N LEU A 425 -4.89 -4.03 -4.96
CA LEU A 425 -4.78 -3.12 -3.83
C LEU A 425 -5.97 -3.29 -2.87
N LYS A 426 -5.84 -2.77 -1.64
CA LYS A 426 -6.94 -2.77 -0.66
C LYS A 426 -8.19 -2.00 -1.15
N THR A 427 -8.01 -1.07 -2.09
CA THR A 427 -9.11 -0.34 -2.76
C THR A 427 -9.93 -1.23 -3.72
N GLY A 428 -9.41 -2.40 -4.09
CA GLY A 428 -9.99 -3.29 -5.09
C GLY A 428 -9.50 -3.02 -6.51
N GLU A 429 -8.71 -1.97 -6.72
CA GLU A 429 -8.04 -1.72 -7.99
C GLU A 429 -7.02 -2.83 -8.29
N ILE A 430 -6.83 -3.13 -9.57
CA ILE A 430 -5.98 -4.25 -10.03
C ILE A 430 -4.86 -3.72 -10.91
N GLY A 431 -3.63 -4.06 -10.56
CA GLY A 431 -2.44 -3.87 -11.37
C GLY A 431 -2.07 -5.17 -12.07
N LEU A 432 -1.91 -5.14 -13.39
CA LEU A 432 -1.52 -6.29 -14.19
C LEU A 432 -0.25 -5.96 -14.96
N VAL A 433 0.69 -6.91 -15.01
CA VAL A 433 1.71 -6.89 -16.06
C VAL A 433 1.26 -7.85 -17.14
N THR A 434 1.06 -7.34 -18.35
CA THR A 434 0.58 -8.10 -19.51
C THR A 434 1.55 -8.05 -20.67
N GLN A 435 1.48 -9.06 -21.52
CA GLN A 435 2.26 -9.14 -22.73
C GLN A 435 1.38 -9.59 -23.89
N GLN A 436 1.54 -8.93 -25.03
CA GLN A 436 0.79 -9.28 -26.24
C GLN A 436 1.29 -10.59 -26.82
N ILE A 437 0.35 -11.41 -27.29
CA ILE A 437 0.58 -12.67 -27.97
C ILE A 437 0.17 -12.49 -29.43
N ASN A 438 0.93 -13.04 -30.38
CA ASN A 438 0.52 -13.01 -31.78
C ASN A 438 -0.68 -13.94 -32.02
N PRO A 439 -1.72 -13.51 -32.77
CA PRO A 439 -2.79 -14.39 -33.21
C PRO A 439 -2.24 -15.58 -33.99
N GLY A 440 -2.54 -16.81 -33.56
CA GLY A 440 -2.16 -18.04 -34.29
C GLY A 440 -0.90 -18.78 -33.83
N GLY A 441 -0.25 -18.38 -32.74
CA GLY A 441 0.68 -19.27 -32.02
C GLY A 441 1.87 -18.60 -31.36
N ASN A 442 2.17 -19.08 -30.14
CA ASN A 442 3.37 -19.11 -29.28
C ASN A 442 4.51 -18.07 -29.38
N ASN A 443 4.51 -17.17 -30.35
CA ASN A 443 5.52 -16.13 -30.50
C ASN A 443 5.05 -14.89 -29.76
N ILE A 444 5.73 -14.67 -28.64
CA ILE A 444 5.56 -13.53 -27.74
C ILE A 444 5.98 -12.23 -28.46
N VAL A 445 5.12 -11.20 -28.46
CA VAL A 445 5.52 -9.87 -28.95
C VAL A 445 6.44 -9.20 -27.92
N PRO A 446 7.59 -8.63 -28.34
CA PRO A 446 8.46 -7.90 -27.44
C PRO A 446 7.73 -6.71 -26.80
N GLY A 447 7.79 -6.62 -25.47
CA GLY A 447 7.20 -5.52 -24.70
C GLY A 447 6.12 -6.01 -23.75
N ALA A 448 6.39 -5.87 -22.46
CA ALA A 448 5.39 -6.01 -21.42
C ALA A 448 4.83 -4.64 -21.07
N PHE A 449 3.63 -4.62 -20.52
CA PHE A 449 2.97 -3.40 -20.09
C PHE A 449 2.44 -3.58 -18.69
N PHE A 450 2.59 -2.54 -17.87
CA PHE A 450 1.88 -2.45 -16.62
C PHE A 450 0.57 -1.69 -16.85
N GLU A 451 -0.55 -2.34 -16.57
CA GLU A 451 -1.90 -1.82 -16.71
C GLU A 451 -2.55 -1.67 -15.33
N ARG A 452 -3.14 -0.51 -15.08
CA ARG A 452 -3.92 -0.22 -13.87
C ARG A 452 -5.40 -0.31 -14.21
N ARG A 453 -6.18 -0.92 -13.34
CA ARG A 453 -7.62 -1.09 -13.50
C ARG A 453 -8.38 -0.72 -12.24
N ASP A 454 -9.59 -0.20 -12.41
CA ASP A 454 -10.52 -0.02 -11.31
C ASP A 454 -11.07 -1.36 -10.77
N ALA A 455 -11.89 -1.31 -9.73
CA ALA A 455 -12.49 -2.50 -9.12
C ALA A 455 -13.54 -3.22 -10.00
N ASP A 456 -14.01 -2.54 -11.06
CA ASP A 456 -14.89 -3.10 -12.09
C ASP A 456 -14.10 -3.73 -13.25
N GLY A 457 -12.78 -3.54 -13.27
CA GLY A 457 -11.87 -4.05 -14.29
C GLY A 457 -11.67 -3.11 -15.48
N ARG A 458 -12.15 -1.85 -15.41
CA ARG A 458 -11.91 -0.83 -16.44
C ARG A 458 -10.48 -0.32 -16.37
N THR A 459 -9.85 -0.13 -17.52
CA THR A 459 -8.47 0.37 -17.62
C THR A 459 -8.39 1.85 -17.20
N LEU A 460 -7.56 2.13 -16.20
CA LEU A 460 -7.22 3.48 -15.71
C LEU A 460 -6.01 4.07 -16.44
N GLY A 461 -5.12 3.21 -16.94
CA GLY A 461 -3.92 3.62 -17.67
C GLY A 461 -2.93 2.47 -17.85
N ARG A 462 -2.02 2.65 -18.80
CA ARG A 462 -1.04 1.63 -19.19
C ARG A 462 0.31 2.27 -19.48
N ILE A 463 1.39 1.64 -19.03
CA ILE A 463 2.77 2.08 -19.29
C ILE A 463 3.60 0.89 -19.82
N PRO A 464 4.55 1.11 -20.74
CA PRO A 464 5.48 0.06 -21.16
C PRO A 464 6.47 -0.25 -20.02
N VAL A 465 6.80 -1.52 -19.82
CA VAL A 465 7.76 -1.98 -18.82
C VAL A 465 8.68 -3.06 -19.40
N ALA A 466 9.94 -3.10 -18.98
CA ALA A 466 10.91 -4.11 -19.46
C ALA A 466 10.95 -5.34 -18.54
N LEU A 467 9.79 -5.95 -18.31
CA LEU A 467 9.64 -7.15 -17.51
C LEU A 467 9.63 -8.40 -18.40
N ALA A 468 10.44 -9.39 -18.06
CA ALA A 468 10.64 -10.60 -18.88
C ALA A 468 10.33 -11.92 -18.13
N THR A 469 9.72 -11.84 -16.93
CA THR A 469 9.40 -13.02 -16.12
C THR A 469 7.93 -13.11 -15.78
N SER A 470 7.34 -14.29 -15.88
CA SER A 470 5.97 -14.56 -15.41
C SER A 470 5.98 -15.19 -14.02
N GLY A 471 4.85 -15.10 -13.32
CA GLY A 471 4.64 -15.69 -12.01
C GLY A 471 4.60 -14.65 -10.90
N GLY A 472 3.68 -14.89 -9.97
CA GLY A 472 3.26 -14.16 -8.76
C GLY A 472 3.09 -12.67 -8.90
N ARG A 473 3.15 -11.97 -7.77
CA ARG A 473 2.72 -10.57 -7.72
C ARG A 473 3.75 -9.55 -8.20
N VAL A 474 3.24 -8.46 -8.78
CA VAL A 474 3.99 -7.20 -9.00
C VAL A 474 3.81 -6.30 -7.78
N ASP A 475 4.83 -5.52 -7.42
CA ASP A 475 4.72 -4.54 -6.33
C ASP A 475 4.12 -3.25 -6.89
N TRP A 476 2.80 -3.13 -6.79
CA TRP A 476 2.06 -1.92 -7.11
C TRP A 476 1.62 -1.24 -5.82
N GLN A 477 1.93 0.05 -5.67
CA GLN A 477 1.78 0.78 -4.42
C GLN A 477 0.58 1.74 -4.48
N ALA A 478 0.02 2.07 -3.31
CA ALA A 478 -1.14 2.96 -3.18
C ALA A 478 -0.85 4.44 -3.57
N ASN A 479 0.39 4.82 -3.84
CA ASN A 479 0.74 6.11 -4.46
C ASN A 479 0.64 6.06 -6.00
N GLY A 480 0.30 4.91 -6.58
CA GLY A 480 0.22 4.67 -8.01
C GLY A 480 1.54 4.21 -8.64
N HIS A 481 2.63 4.15 -7.88
CA HIS A 481 3.94 3.71 -8.38
C HIS A 481 4.01 2.18 -8.47
N VAL A 482 4.80 1.69 -9.41
CA VAL A 482 5.03 0.25 -9.61
C VAL A 482 6.52 -0.07 -9.64
N LEU A 483 6.93 -1.11 -8.93
CA LEU A 483 8.30 -1.59 -8.91
C LEU A 483 8.46 -2.78 -9.88
N ILE A 484 9.38 -2.64 -10.84
CA ILE A 484 9.60 -3.58 -11.93
C ILE A 484 11.02 -4.17 -11.81
N PRO A 485 11.17 -5.50 -11.64
CA PRO A 485 12.44 -6.18 -11.79
C PRO A 485 12.76 -6.39 -13.28
N GLU A 486 13.63 -5.56 -13.84
CA GLU A 486 14.05 -5.62 -15.24
C GLU A 486 15.21 -6.60 -15.39
N LEU A 487 14.88 -7.90 -15.44
CA LEU A 487 15.85 -9.00 -15.48
C LEU A 487 16.98 -8.79 -16.48
N GLU A 488 16.63 -8.52 -17.75
CA GLU A 488 17.58 -8.38 -18.86
C GLU A 488 18.41 -7.09 -18.78
N ARG A 489 18.01 -6.13 -17.94
CA ARG A 489 18.70 -4.86 -17.75
C ARG A 489 19.47 -4.80 -16.43
N ASN A 490 19.49 -5.89 -15.67
CA ASN A 490 20.17 -5.99 -14.37
C ASN A 490 19.84 -4.81 -13.43
N ARG A 491 18.55 -4.46 -13.32
CA ARG A 491 18.10 -3.40 -12.42
C ARG A 491 16.69 -3.63 -11.91
N VAL A 492 16.40 -3.05 -10.75
CA VAL A 492 15.02 -2.82 -10.28
C VAL A 492 14.71 -1.34 -10.46
N VAL A 493 13.55 -1.03 -11.04
CA VAL A 493 13.12 0.35 -11.32
C VAL A 493 11.73 0.57 -10.75
N GLU A 494 11.51 1.75 -10.17
CA GLU A 494 10.20 2.24 -9.80
C GLU A 494 9.73 3.26 -10.84
N TYR A 495 8.54 3.02 -11.38
CA TYR A 495 7.87 3.93 -12.30
C TYR A 495 6.69 4.61 -11.62
N ASP A 496 6.49 5.90 -11.90
CA ASP A 496 5.24 6.58 -11.57
C ASP A 496 4.09 6.13 -12.49
N ALA A 497 2.87 6.60 -12.20
CA ALA A 497 1.67 6.31 -12.98
C ALA A 497 1.76 6.74 -14.47
N ALA A 498 2.67 7.66 -14.82
CA ALA A 498 2.89 8.16 -16.17
C ALA A 498 4.05 7.41 -16.89
N GLY A 499 4.70 6.47 -16.22
CA GLY A 499 5.80 5.69 -16.78
C GLY A 499 7.17 6.37 -16.66
N LYS A 500 7.29 7.40 -15.83
CA LYS A 500 8.58 8.05 -15.55
C LYS A 500 9.34 7.25 -14.48
N GLU A 501 10.62 6.99 -14.71
CA GLU A 501 11.52 6.44 -13.68
C GLU A 501 11.62 7.45 -12.51
N VAL A 502 11.24 7.01 -11.30
CA VAL A 502 11.33 7.82 -10.07
C VAL A 502 12.34 7.28 -9.06
N TRP A 503 12.75 6.03 -9.22
CA TRP A 503 13.83 5.40 -8.45
C TRP A 503 14.38 4.19 -9.21
N LYS A 504 15.65 3.84 -8.98
CA LYS A 504 16.24 2.59 -9.47
C LYS A 504 17.40 2.10 -8.61
N THR A 505 17.74 0.83 -8.73
CA THR A 505 18.96 0.24 -8.18
C THR A 505 19.50 -0.85 -9.08
N ASP A 506 20.83 -1.03 -9.07
CA ASP A 506 21.46 -2.15 -9.75
C ASP A 506 21.09 -3.46 -9.03
N ALA A 507 20.68 -4.44 -9.81
CA ALA A 507 20.24 -5.73 -9.29
C ALA A 507 20.58 -6.80 -10.33
N GLU A 508 21.30 -7.83 -9.94
CA GLU A 508 21.73 -8.86 -10.88
C GLU A 508 20.57 -9.81 -11.22
N MET A 509 20.15 -9.84 -12.48
CA MET A 509 19.05 -10.66 -13.02
C MET A 509 17.84 -10.78 -12.09
N PRO A 510 17.17 -9.67 -11.73
CA PRO A 510 16.11 -9.70 -10.74
C PRO A 510 14.84 -10.38 -11.26
N VAL A 511 14.19 -11.18 -10.41
CA VAL A 511 12.92 -11.88 -10.74
C VAL A 511 11.74 -11.32 -9.96
N PHE A 512 11.99 -10.90 -8.73
CA PHE A 512 11.03 -10.30 -7.81
C PHE A 512 11.63 -9.06 -7.17
N ALA A 513 10.79 -8.06 -6.93
CA ALA A 513 11.11 -6.93 -6.08
C ALA A 513 9.87 -6.48 -5.30
N MET A 514 10.06 -5.98 -4.09
CA MET A 514 9.02 -5.33 -3.29
C MET A 514 9.56 -4.16 -2.46
N ARG A 515 8.72 -3.15 -2.25
CA ARG A 515 8.99 -2.08 -1.28
C ARG A 515 8.57 -2.55 0.11
N THR A 516 9.46 -2.47 1.09
CA THR A 516 9.12 -2.81 2.47
C THR A 516 8.39 -1.64 3.16
N PRO A 517 7.65 -1.89 4.26
CA PRO A 517 7.08 -0.82 5.08
C PRO A 517 8.12 0.16 5.65
N ARG A 518 9.40 -0.25 5.76
CA ARG A 518 10.53 0.60 6.20
C ARG A 518 11.07 1.51 5.09
N GLY A 519 10.55 1.40 3.86
CA GLY A 519 11.02 2.16 2.70
C GLY A 519 12.23 1.56 1.98
N THR A 520 12.78 0.45 2.47
CA THR A 520 13.83 -0.33 1.80
C THR A 520 13.25 -1.17 0.66
N THR A 521 14.09 -1.63 -0.27
CA THR A 521 13.67 -2.52 -1.37
C THR A 521 14.28 -3.90 -1.19
N VAL A 522 13.45 -4.93 -1.26
CA VAL A 522 13.90 -6.32 -1.33
C VAL A 522 13.78 -6.81 -2.75
N TYR A 523 14.79 -7.51 -3.27
CA TYR A 523 14.72 -8.17 -4.56
C TYR A 523 15.38 -9.54 -4.53
N THR A 524 14.95 -10.45 -5.41
CA THR A 524 15.64 -11.73 -5.65
C THR A 524 16.54 -11.66 -6.87
N SER A 525 17.55 -12.51 -6.92
CA SER A 525 18.48 -12.63 -8.05
C SER A 525 18.47 -14.05 -8.59
N ARG A 526 18.25 -14.18 -9.90
CA ARG A 526 18.23 -15.48 -10.58
C ARG A 526 19.61 -16.12 -10.66
N SER A 527 20.64 -15.33 -10.95
CA SER A 527 22.01 -15.83 -11.11
C SER A 527 22.70 -16.07 -9.77
N ALA A 528 22.42 -15.23 -8.76
CA ALA A 528 23.03 -15.35 -7.44
C ALA A 528 22.29 -16.31 -6.49
N ASN A 529 21.20 -16.95 -6.94
CA ASN A 529 20.35 -17.86 -6.15
C ASN A 529 20.04 -17.33 -4.74
N GLY A 530 19.40 -16.16 -4.69
CA GLY A 530 19.26 -15.47 -3.41
C GLY A 530 18.41 -14.22 -3.46
N ALA A 531 18.48 -13.46 -2.36
CA ALA A 531 17.77 -12.20 -2.19
C ALA A 531 18.65 -11.16 -1.51
N ARG A 532 18.35 -9.88 -1.75
CA ARG A 532 19.00 -8.73 -1.13
C ARG A 532 17.96 -7.72 -0.70
N GLU A 533 18.26 -7.01 0.37
CA GLU A 533 17.54 -5.82 0.79
C GLU A 533 18.48 -4.63 0.69
N VAL A 534 18.03 -3.55 0.08
CA VAL A 534 18.78 -2.31 -0.12
C VAL A 534 18.04 -1.10 0.43
N ASP A 535 18.79 -0.10 0.89
CA ASP A 535 18.22 1.21 1.20
C ASP A 535 17.90 2.01 -0.08
N THR A 536 17.42 3.24 0.09
CA THR A 536 17.07 4.13 -1.03
C THR A 536 18.26 4.53 -1.90
N THR A 537 19.49 4.35 -1.44
CA THR A 537 20.72 4.62 -2.22
C THR A 537 21.23 3.39 -2.98
N GLY A 538 20.64 2.22 -2.74
CA GLY A 538 21.11 0.94 -3.28
C GLY A 538 22.13 0.22 -2.38
N LYS A 539 22.45 0.76 -1.20
CA LYS A 539 23.34 0.09 -0.26
C LYS A 539 22.65 -1.15 0.30
N THR A 540 23.34 -2.29 0.25
CA THR A 540 22.83 -3.55 0.82
C THR A 540 22.76 -3.49 2.35
N LEU A 541 21.58 -3.77 2.88
CA LEU A 541 21.28 -3.88 4.30
C LEU A 541 21.20 -5.34 4.76
N TRP A 542 20.79 -6.23 3.86
CA TRP A 542 20.70 -7.67 4.12
C TRP A 542 20.89 -8.47 2.84
N SER A 543 21.36 -9.70 2.99
CA SER A 543 21.46 -10.65 1.88
C SER A 543 21.19 -12.08 2.33
N TYR A 544 20.72 -12.88 1.40
CA TYR A 544 20.51 -14.31 1.53
C TYR A 544 20.95 -15.01 0.26
N LYS A 545 21.57 -16.18 0.40
CA LYS A 545 22.02 -17.05 -0.68
C LYS A 545 21.70 -18.49 -0.35
N THR A 546 21.43 -19.28 -1.40
CA THR A 546 21.21 -20.71 -1.33
C THR A 546 21.58 -21.32 -2.69
N ASP A 547 21.44 -22.64 -2.84
CA ASP A 547 21.81 -23.34 -4.07
C ASP A 547 20.63 -23.46 -5.07
N SER A 548 19.39 -23.27 -4.59
CA SER A 548 18.20 -23.21 -5.44
C SER A 548 17.81 -21.78 -5.82
N ARG A 549 17.19 -21.61 -6.97
CA ARG A 549 16.67 -20.32 -7.42
C ARG A 549 15.61 -19.79 -6.46
N VAL A 550 15.84 -18.59 -5.94
CA VAL A 550 14.88 -17.88 -5.09
C VAL A 550 14.03 -16.95 -5.95
N THR A 551 12.73 -17.21 -6.03
CA THR A 551 11.80 -16.41 -6.87
C THR A 551 10.91 -15.46 -6.07
N ARG A 552 10.85 -15.63 -4.74
CA ARG A 552 10.21 -14.70 -3.79
C ARG A 552 11.05 -14.55 -2.54
N ALA A 553 11.05 -13.35 -1.97
CA ALA A 553 11.61 -13.04 -0.66
C ALA A 553 10.78 -11.94 0.01
N ILE A 554 9.80 -12.32 0.83
CA ILE A 554 8.85 -11.41 1.45
C ILE A 554 9.31 -11.10 2.88
N ARG A 555 9.68 -9.83 3.13
CA ARG A 555 10.07 -9.36 4.46
C ARG A 555 8.85 -9.12 5.35
N GLN A 556 8.93 -9.65 6.57
CA GLN A 556 7.97 -9.45 7.65
C GLN A 556 8.67 -8.67 8.77
N PRO A 557 8.15 -7.50 9.17
CA PRO A 557 8.77 -6.63 10.18
C PRO A 557 8.67 -7.14 11.62
#